data_AF-A0A3M1LDH7-F1
#
_entry.id   AF-A0A3M1LDH7-F1
#
_cell.length_a   1.000
_cell.length_b   1.000
_cell.length_c   1.000
_cell.angle_alpha   90.00
_cell.angle_beta   90.00
_cell.angle_gamma   90.00
#
_symmetry.space_group_name_H-M   'P 1'
#
loop_
_entity.id
_entity.type
_entity.pdbx_description
1 polymer ?
#
loop_
_entity_poly.entity_id
_entity_poly.type
_entity_poly.pdbx_seq_one_letter_code
_entity_poly.pdbx_strand_id
1 'polypeptide(L)'
;MSQVKIDRKARMKLPHQPLPERDPAERIHDFLEISPGYSPEAARAEAERCIHCPDPAPCVRACPLDNPIPQALWEIEHGNFIEAAELFRSTNPMPEICGRVCPVEPPCREACVVGKPREPVAITPLER
;
A
#
# COMPACT_ATOMS: atom_id res chain seq x y z
N MET A 1 17.09 -8.61 0.89
CA MET A 1 16.40 -8.08 2.10
C MET A 1 16.55 -9.02 3.30
N SER A 2 17.75 -9.55 3.55
CA SER A 2 17.99 -10.40 4.70
C SER A 2 18.12 -9.53 5.95
N GLN A 3 17.23 -9.74 6.92
CA GLN A 3 17.27 -9.25 8.32
C GLN A 3 16.82 -7.81 8.64
N VAL A 4 15.69 -7.35 8.10
CA VAL A 4 14.97 -6.26 8.79
C VAL A 4 14.41 -6.81 10.11
N LYS A 5 14.98 -6.40 11.24
CA LYS A 5 14.55 -6.83 12.59
C LYS A 5 13.27 -6.07 12.98
N ILE A 6 12.13 -6.55 12.49
CA ILE A 6 10.81 -6.00 12.80
C ILE A 6 10.07 -6.83 13.85
N ASP A 7 9.29 -6.17 14.71
CA ASP A 7 8.31 -6.85 15.55
C ASP A 7 7.01 -7.06 14.77
N ARG A 8 6.89 -8.23 14.13
CA ARG A 8 5.70 -8.62 13.37
C ARG A 8 4.44 -8.70 14.24
N LYS A 9 4.58 -9.04 15.53
CA LYS A 9 3.43 -9.16 16.44
C LYS A 9 2.90 -7.78 16.81
N ALA A 10 3.79 -6.80 17.03
CA ALA A 10 3.40 -5.41 17.26
C ALA A 10 2.72 -4.82 16.01
N ARG A 11 3.31 -4.97 14.83
CA ARG A 11 2.75 -4.44 13.57
C ARG A 11 1.36 -5.00 13.24
N MET A 12 1.12 -6.29 13.49
CA MET A 12 -0.20 -6.91 13.33
C MET A 12 -1.29 -6.26 14.21
N LYS A 13 -0.90 -5.53 15.26
CA LYS A 13 -1.84 -4.84 16.15
C LYS A 13 -2.25 -3.45 15.66
N LEU A 14 -1.48 -2.85 14.75
CA LEU A 14 -1.69 -1.49 14.29
C LEU A 14 -3.08 -1.32 13.63
N PRO A 15 -3.75 -0.18 13.82
CA PRO A 15 -5.05 0.11 13.21
C PRO A 15 -4.89 0.45 11.72
N HIS A 16 -5.94 0.20 10.93
CA HIS A 16 -5.96 0.55 9.50
C HIS A 16 -6.19 2.06 9.38
N GLN A 17 -5.51 2.70 8.43
CA GLN A 17 -5.70 4.10 8.11
C GLN A 17 -6.75 4.22 7.01
N PRO A 18 -7.96 4.72 7.31
CA PRO A 18 -8.98 4.89 6.29
C PRO A 18 -8.52 5.90 5.25
N LEU A 19 -8.77 5.60 3.98
CA LEU A 19 -8.49 6.54 2.91
C LEU A 19 -9.52 7.69 2.98
N PRO A 20 -9.09 8.97 2.99
CA PRO A 20 -10.04 10.07 3.03
C PRO A 20 -10.87 10.09 1.73
N GLU A 21 -12.15 10.39 1.87
CA GLU A 21 -13.08 10.58 0.77
C GLU A 21 -13.79 11.93 0.91
N ARG A 22 -14.09 12.54 -0.24
CA ARG A 22 -14.95 13.73 -0.30
C ARG A 22 -16.38 13.39 0.09
N ASP A 23 -17.07 14.37 0.69
CA ASP A 23 -18.47 14.25 1.08
C ASP A 23 -19.33 13.87 -0.16
N PRO A 24 -20.18 12.84 -0.07
CA PRO A 24 -21.14 12.51 -1.12
C PRO A 24 -21.97 13.70 -1.63
N ALA A 25 -22.40 14.60 -0.75
CA ALA A 25 -23.19 15.78 -1.12
C ALA A 25 -22.40 16.78 -1.97
N GLU A 26 -21.07 16.83 -1.82
CA GLU A 26 -20.20 17.68 -2.63
C GLU A 26 -19.81 17.01 -3.95
N ARG A 27 -19.41 15.72 -3.90
CA ARG A 27 -18.81 15.01 -5.04
C ARG A 27 -19.79 14.63 -6.16
N ILE A 28 -21.10 14.79 -5.95
CA ILE A 28 -22.12 14.59 -7.00
C ILE A 28 -22.24 15.79 -7.96
N HIS A 29 -21.54 16.89 -7.69
CA HIS A 29 -21.65 18.15 -8.43
C HIS A 29 -20.44 18.47 -9.31
N ASP A 30 -19.42 17.61 -9.35
CA ASP A 30 -18.23 17.77 -10.19
C ASP A 30 -17.64 16.41 -10.61
N PHE A 31 -16.55 16.46 -11.38
CA PHE A 31 -15.79 15.28 -11.85
C PHE A 31 -14.41 15.17 -11.19
N LEU A 32 -14.19 15.83 -10.06
CA LEU A 32 -12.92 15.75 -9.35
C LEU A 32 -12.79 14.41 -8.63
N GLU A 33 -11.55 13.97 -8.40
CA GLU A 33 -11.26 12.69 -7.75
C GLU A 33 -11.94 12.59 -6.38
N ILE A 34 -12.58 11.45 -6.10
CA ILE A 34 -13.33 11.22 -4.86
C ILE A 34 -12.39 11.14 -3.66
N SER A 35 -11.24 10.50 -3.82
CA SER A 35 -10.25 10.34 -2.77
C SER A 35 -8.98 11.13 -3.08
N PRO A 36 -8.62 12.14 -2.26
CA PRO A 36 -7.36 12.87 -2.43
C PRO A 36 -6.12 12.06 -2.00
N GLY A 37 -6.29 10.81 -1.54
CA GLY A 37 -5.19 9.94 -1.13
C GLY A 37 -4.73 10.19 0.30
N TYR A 38 -3.68 9.50 0.71
CA TYR A 38 -3.14 9.66 2.06
C TYR A 38 -2.32 10.96 2.23
N SER A 39 -2.44 11.57 3.41
CA SER A 39 -1.41 12.49 3.92
C SER A 39 -0.10 11.72 4.16
N PRO A 40 1.08 12.37 4.12
CA PRO A 40 2.35 11.73 4.43
C PRO A 40 2.36 10.93 5.75
N GLU A 41 1.70 11.44 6.79
CA GLU A 41 1.62 10.80 8.11
C GLU A 41 0.79 9.52 8.06
N ALA A 42 -0.41 9.59 7.45
CA ALA A 42 -1.28 8.44 7.25
C ALA A 42 -0.63 7.38 6.35
N ALA A 43 0.06 7.79 5.29
CA ALA A 43 0.76 6.87 4.39
C ALA A 43 1.85 6.08 5.15
N ARG A 44 2.65 6.77 5.95
CA ARG A 44 3.67 6.16 6.82
C ARG A 44 3.05 5.18 7.81
N ALA A 45 1.98 5.58 8.49
CA ALA A 45 1.28 4.74 9.46
C ALA A 45 0.63 3.50 8.83
N GLU A 46 0.08 3.62 7.61
CA GLU A 46 -0.47 2.48 6.89
C GLU A 46 0.64 1.54 6.39
N ALA A 47 1.75 2.08 5.89
CA ALA A 47 2.90 1.29 5.45
C ALA A 47 3.56 0.50 6.60
N GLU A 48 3.62 1.05 7.81
CA GLU A 48 4.16 0.39 9.01
C GLU A 48 3.42 -0.93 9.34
N ARG A 49 2.16 -1.07 8.94
CA ARG A 49 1.39 -2.32 9.12
C ARG A 49 1.98 -3.50 8.35
N CYS A 50 2.82 -3.25 7.33
CA CYS A 50 3.52 -4.30 6.61
C CYS A 50 4.38 -5.13 7.57
N ILE A 51 4.14 -6.45 7.62
CA ILE A 51 4.89 -7.35 8.49
C ILE A 51 6.15 -7.93 7.84
N HIS A 52 6.59 -7.37 6.70
CA HIS A 52 7.68 -7.84 5.82
C HIS A 52 7.81 -9.37 5.83
N CYS A 53 6.87 -10.02 5.14
CA CYS A 53 6.85 -11.47 4.97
C CYS A 53 8.18 -11.96 4.39
N PRO A 54 8.64 -13.18 4.74
CA PRO A 54 9.79 -13.78 4.09
C PRO A 54 9.63 -13.83 2.57
N ASP A 55 10.76 -13.73 1.88
CA ASP A 55 10.82 -13.79 0.42
C ASP A 55 10.55 -15.23 -0.09
N PRO A 56 9.76 -15.42 -1.17
CA PRO A 56 8.96 -14.41 -1.85
C PRO A 56 7.67 -14.08 -1.09
N ALA A 57 7.44 -12.79 -0.86
CA ALA A 57 6.26 -12.33 -0.15
C ALA A 57 4.97 -12.65 -0.94
N PRO A 58 3.87 -13.09 -0.30
CA PRO A 58 2.64 -13.44 -0.99
C PRO A 58 2.06 -12.32 -1.87
N CYS A 59 2.13 -11.06 -1.42
CA CYS A 59 1.65 -9.91 -2.20
C CYS A 59 2.45 -9.67 -3.48
N VAL A 60 3.76 -9.96 -3.47
CA VAL A 60 4.62 -9.86 -4.66
C VAL A 60 4.22 -10.93 -5.67
N ARG A 61 4.13 -12.20 -5.24
CA ARG A 61 3.72 -13.31 -6.11
C ARG A 61 2.33 -13.16 -6.72
N ALA A 62 1.44 -12.45 -6.05
CA ALA A 62 0.09 -12.20 -6.55
C ALA A 62 0.03 -11.01 -7.51
N CYS A 63 1.01 -10.10 -7.48
CA CYS A 63 1.06 -8.96 -8.38
C CYS A 63 1.49 -9.43 -9.78
N PRO A 64 0.71 -9.18 -10.85
CA PRO A 64 1.11 -9.57 -12.22
C PRO A 64 2.40 -8.90 -12.73
N LEU A 65 2.85 -7.83 -12.05
CA LEU A 65 4.05 -7.08 -12.39
C LEU A 65 5.24 -7.41 -11.47
N ASP A 66 5.07 -8.33 -10.51
CA ASP A 66 6.09 -8.67 -9.51
C ASP A 66 6.62 -7.43 -8.74
N ASN A 67 5.74 -6.45 -8.47
CA ASN A 67 6.11 -5.21 -7.79
C ASN A 67 6.84 -5.49 -6.46
N PRO A 68 7.94 -4.79 -6.14
CA PRO A 68 8.70 -4.95 -4.90
C PRO A 68 7.98 -4.29 -3.71
N ILE A 69 6.76 -4.77 -3.40
CA ILE A 69 5.83 -4.15 -2.45
C ILE A 69 6.45 -4.01 -1.05
N PRO A 70 7.03 -5.06 -0.42
CA PRO A 70 7.61 -4.90 0.91
C PRO A 70 8.78 -3.90 0.96
N GLN A 71 9.53 -3.74 -0.13
CA GLN A 71 10.61 -2.77 -0.26
C GLN A 71 10.03 -1.35 -0.31
N ALA A 72 9.06 -1.13 -1.20
CA ALA A 72 8.45 0.19 -1.37
C ALA A 72 7.74 0.65 -0.09
N LEU A 73 7.03 -0.26 0.59
CA LEU A 73 6.38 0.05 1.87
C LEU A 73 7.40 0.37 2.99
N TRP A 74 8.59 -0.23 2.95
CA TRP A 74 9.67 0.13 3.88
C TRP A 74 10.10 1.58 3.68
N GLU A 75 10.33 2.00 2.43
CA GLU A 75 10.72 3.37 2.12
C GLU A 75 9.60 4.37 2.49
N ILE A 76 8.34 4.03 2.21
CA ILE A 76 7.18 4.86 2.63
C ILE A 76 7.16 5.04 4.14
N GLU A 77 7.28 3.98 4.94
CA GLU A 77 7.30 4.05 6.41
C GLU A 77 8.36 5.06 6.93
N HIS A 78 9.53 5.07 6.29
CA HIS A 78 10.65 5.94 6.64
C HIS A 78 10.53 7.37 6.07
N GLY A 79 9.52 7.63 5.24
CA GLY A 79 9.30 8.94 4.60
C GLY A 79 10.09 9.16 3.31
N ASN A 80 10.72 8.11 2.78
CA ASN A 80 11.51 8.11 1.55
C ASN A 80 10.58 7.87 0.34
N PHE A 81 9.67 8.81 0.08
CA PHE A 81 8.60 8.62 -0.90
C PHE A 81 9.12 8.53 -2.35
N ILE A 82 10.23 9.19 -2.66
CA ILE A 82 10.81 9.16 -4.01
C ILE A 82 11.42 7.79 -4.28
N GLU A 83 12.15 7.25 -3.31
CA GLU A 83 12.75 5.92 -3.36
C GLU A 83 11.66 4.84 -3.46
N ALA A 84 10.56 4.99 -2.72
CA ALA A 84 9.39 4.12 -2.86
C ALA A 84 8.79 4.15 -4.26
N ALA A 85 8.65 5.35 -4.84
CA ALA A 85 8.14 5.52 -6.20
C ALA A 85 9.07 4.91 -7.24
N GLU A 86 10.39 5.06 -7.08
CA GLU A 86 11.39 4.41 -7.95
C GLU A 86 11.31 2.88 -7.86
N LEU A 87 11.10 2.33 -6.67
CA LEU A 87 10.91 0.89 -6.48
C LEU A 87 9.67 0.37 -7.22
N PHE A 88 8.51 1.03 -7.10
CA PHE A 88 7.35 0.66 -7.91
C PHE A 88 7.61 0.83 -9.41
N ARG A 89 8.29 1.92 -9.82
CA ARG A 89 8.65 2.18 -11.22
C ARG A 89 9.62 1.17 -11.82
N SER A 90 10.38 0.45 -10.99
CA SER A 90 11.35 -0.55 -11.45
C SER A 90 10.70 -1.73 -12.19
N THR A 91 9.43 -2.01 -11.89
CA THR A 91 8.66 -3.12 -12.47
C THR A 91 7.35 -2.67 -13.13
N ASN A 92 6.78 -1.55 -12.68
CA ASN A 92 5.55 -0.98 -13.21
C ASN A 92 5.85 0.37 -13.90
N PRO A 93 5.67 0.54 -15.21
CA PRO A 93 5.92 1.83 -15.87
C PRO A 93 4.91 2.93 -15.49
N MET A 94 3.78 2.59 -14.87
CA MET A 94 2.68 3.52 -14.56
C MET A 94 2.05 3.23 -13.17
N PRO A 95 2.83 3.27 -12.08
CA PRO A 95 2.32 2.98 -10.74
C PRO A 95 1.23 3.96 -10.29
N GLU A 96 1.31 5.22 -10.72
CA GLU A 96 0.27 6.20 -10.44
C GLU A 96 -1.09 5.85 -11.06
N ILE A 97 -1.11 5.08 -12.15
CA ILE A 97 -2.35 4.62 -12.78
C ILE A 97 -2.81 3.34 -12.07
N CYS A 98 -1.93 2.36 -11.89
CA CYS A 98 -2.27 1.11 -11.21
C CYS A 98 -2.74 1.35 -9.77
N GLY A 99 -2.13 2.29 -9.04
CA GLY A 99 -2.56 2.73 -7.71
C GLY A 99 -3.98 3.29 -7.65
N ARG A 100 -4.57 3.67 -8.80
CA ARG A 100 -5.95 4.16 -8.92
C ARG A 100 -6.93 3.14 -9.47
N VAL A 101 -6.49 2.33 -10.44
CA VAL A 101 -7.40 1.50 -11.26
C VAL A 101 -7.18 0.00 -11.12
N CYS A 102 -6.23 -0.45 -10.28
CA CYS A 102 -6.17 -1.86 -9.89
C CYS A 102 -7.58 -2.28 -9.43
N PRO A 103 -8.04 -3.51 -9.75
CA PRO A 103 -9.37 -3.98 -9.37
C PRO A 103 -9.66 -3.72 -7.90
N VAL A 104 -10.95 -3.52 -7.58
CA VAL A 104 -11.44 -3.17 -6.22
C VAL A 104 -10.88 -4.11 -5.14
N GLU A 105 -10.68 -5.38 -5.49
CA GLU A 105 -9.94 -6.37 -4.72
C GLU A 105 -8.64 -6.74 -5.47
N PRO A 106 -7.54 -6.00 -5.23
CA PRO A 106 -6.26 -6.27 -5.87
C PRO A 106 -5.72 -7.63 -5.43
N PRO A 107 -5.17 -8.45 -6.34
CA PRO A 107 -4.57 -9.74 -6.00
C PRO A 107 -3.51 -9.63 -4.89
N CYS A 108 -2.74 -8.54 -4.87
CA CYS A 108 -1.74 -8.29 -3.84
C CYS A 108 -2.34 -8.04 -2.45
N ARG A 109 -3.55 -7.45 -2.36
CA ARG A 109 -4.29 -7.24 -1.12
C ARG A 109 -4.98 -8.52 -0.65
N GLU A 110 -5.56 -9.31 -1.56
CA GLU A 110 -6.12 -10.63 -1.25
C GLU A 110 -5.06 -11.58 -0.68
N ALA A 111 -3.85 -11.56 -1.26
CA ALA A 111 -2.74 -12.38 -0.79
C ALA A 111 -2.08 -11.86 0.50
N CYS A 112 -2.44 -10.66 0.97
CA CYS A 112 -1.79 -10.04 2.13
C CYS A 112 -2.04 -10.85 3.41
N VAL A 113 -0.96 -11.25 4.10
CA VAL A 113 -1.05 -12.06 5.34
C VAL A 113 -1.76 -11.31 6.48
N VAL A 114 -1.63 -9.99 6.53
CA VAL A 114 -2.35 -9.12 7.49
C VAL A 114 -3.86 -9.17 7.23
N GLY A 115 -4.26 -9.35 5.97
CA GLY A 115 -5.64 -9.47 5.50
C GLY A 115 -6.41 -10.69 6.03
N LYS A 116 -5.72 -11.70 6.57
CA LYS A 116 -6.37 -12.92 7.08
C LYS A 116 -7.09 -12.69 8.42
N PRO A 117 -6.43 -12.11 9.45
CA PRO A 117 -7.10 -11.78 10.71
C PRO A 117 -7.67 -10.35 10.77
N ARG A 118 -7.29 -9.45 9.85
CA ARG A 118 -7.60 -8.01 9.89
C ARG A 118 -7.74 -7.46 8.48
N GLU A 119 -7.93 -6.15 8.34
CA GLU A 119 -7.88 -5.49 7.04
C GLU A 119 -6.46 -5.58 6.44
N PRO A 120 -6.32 -5.90 5.14
CA PRO A 120 -5.02 -5.96 4.48
C PRO A 120 -4.39 -4.57 4.43
N VAL A 121 -3.06 -4.52 4.30
CA VAL A 121 -2.36 -3.25 4.06
C VAL A 121 -2.90 -2.63 2.76
N ALA A 122 -3.20 -1.34 2.77
CA ALA A 122 -3.69 -0.60 1.61
C ALA A 122 -2.57 -0.32 0.58
N ILE A 123 -2.07 -1.39 -0.06
CA ILE A 123 -0.96 -1.34 -1.01
C ILE A 123 -1.24 -0.39 -2.18
N THR A 124 -2.43 -0.48 -2.77
CA THR A 124 -2.79 0.27 -3.99
C THR A 124 -2.89 1.78 -3.73
N PRO A 125 -3.56 2.25 -2.65
CA PRO A 125 -3.49 3.66 -2.30
C PRO A 125 -2.09 4.17 -1.90
N LEU A 126 -1.19 3.29 -1.45
CA LEU A 126 0.20 3.63 -1.14
C LEU A 126 1.12 3.63 -2.37
N GLU A 127 0.76 2.90 -3.43
CA GLU A 127 1.46 2.92 -4.74
C GLU A 127 1.17 4.21 -5.53
N ARG A 128 0.07 4.88 -5.21
CA ARG A 128 -0.48 6.04 -5.92
C ARG A 128 0.28 7.34 -5.67
#